data_AF-A0A9E0VW17-F1
#
_entry.id   AF-A0A9E0VW17-F1
#
_cell.length_a   1.000
_cell.length_b   1.000
_cell.length_c   1.000
_cell.angle_alpha   90.00
_cell.angle_beta   90.00
_cell.angle_gamma   90.00
#
_symmetry.space_group_name_H-M   'P 1'
#
loop_
_entity.id
_entity.type
_entity.pdbx_description
1 polymer ?
#
loop_
_entity_poly.entity_id
_entity_poly.type
_entity_poly.pdbx_seq_one_letter_code
_entity_poly.pdbx_strand_id
1 'polypeptide(L)'
;LEALVAQSSFRFGATAAYEQIVNQRIAVLREERFEGRQTFAEFMMRRYDPAMRTVRATKDRLAAMADRAMRAGELLRTRVDVERSAQNQALLESMDKRADLQLRLQKTVEGLSVVAISYYAVSLAGYLLYPLADALGVSKGSVTAAATLPVIALVWWMVQRIRKKLH
;
A
#
# COMPACT_ATOMS: atom_id res chain seq x y z
N LEU A 1 -20.72 1.93 -18.76
CA LEU A 1 -20.96 3.28 -19.32
C LEU A 1 -20.18 3.50 -20.61
N GLU A 2 -18.88 3.18 -20.63
CA GLU A 2 -18.02 3.28 -21.82
C GLU A 2 -18.57 2.52 -23.03
N ALA A 3 -19.04 1.29 -22.85
CA ALA A 3 -19.66 0.51 -23.93
C ALA A 3 -20.89 1.21 -24.55
N LEU A 4 -21.71 1.88 -23.73
CA LEU A 4 -22.86 2.66 -24.20
C LEU A 4 -22.41 3.89 -24.98
N VAL A 5 -21.38 4.60 -24.50
CA VAL A 5 -20.78 5.74 -25.21
C VAL A 5 -20.22 5.30 -26.57
N ALA A 6 -19.46 4.21 -26.61
CA ALA A 6 -18.86 3.69 -27.83
C ALA A 6 -19.93 3.26 -28.86
N GLN A 7 -20.94 2.50 -28.43
CA GLN A 7 -22.02 2.03 -29.31
C GLN A 7 -22.90 3.17 -29.84
N SER A 8 -23.14 4.20 -29.04
CA SER A 8 -24.03 5.31 -29.42
C SER A 8 -23.32 6.45 -30.16
N SER A 9 -22.01 6.58 -30.05
CA SER A 9 -21.24 7.68 -30.68
C SER A 9 -21.42 7.73 -32.19
N PHE A 10 -21.36 6.57 -32.87
CA PHE A 10 -21.61 6.50 -34.31
C PHE A 10 -23.03 6.96 -34.67
N ARG A 11 -24.03 6.53 -33.90
CA ARG A 11 -25.44 6.90 -34.14
C ARG A 11 -25.69 8.38 -33.91
N PHE A 12 -25.13 8.97 -32.84
CA PHE A 12 -25.22 10.41 -32.60
C PHE A 12 -24.58 11.23 -33.73
N GLY A 13 -23.42 10.80 -34.23
CA GLY A 13 -22.77 11.42 -35.38
C GLY A 13 -23.61 11.32 -36.66
N ALA A 14 -24.11 10.12 -36.97
CA ALA A 14 -24.96 9.88 -38.13
C ALA A 14 -26.26 10.68 -38.08
N THR A 15 -26.93 10.74 -36.92
CA THR A 15 -28.15 11.52 -36.72
C THR A 15 -27.90 13.02 -36.88
N ALA A 16 -26.79 13.55 -36.38
CA ALA A 16 -26.40 14.95 -36.57
C ALA A 16 -26.11 15.28 -38.05
N ALA A 17 -25.41 14.39 -38.76
CA ALA A 17 -25.19 14.56 -40.21
C ALA A 17 -26.50 14.53 -41.00
N TYR A 18 -27.43 13.65 -40.63
CA TYR A 18 -28.74 13.57 -41.26
C TYR A 18 -29.58 14.83 -41.03
N GLU A 19 -29.53 15.41 -39.83
CA GLU A 19 -30.15 16.72 -39.55
C GLU A 19 -29.63 17.81 -40.49
N GLN A 20 -28.32 17.86 -40.73
CA GLN A 20 -27.74 18.83 -41.66
C GLN A 20 -28.24 18.61 -43.10
N ILE A 21 -28.32 17.35 -43.55
CA ILE A 21 -28.84 17.02 -44.88
C ILE A 21 -30.29 17.46 -45.01
N VAL A 22 -31.15 17.16 -44.03
CA VAL A 22 -32.56 17.56 -44.03
C VAL A 22 -32.68 19.08 -44.18
N ASN A 23 -31.96 19.84 -43.35
CA ASN A 23 -32.00 21.31 -43.40
C ASN A 23 -31.48 21.86 -44.74
N GLN A 24 -30.41 21.30 -45.30
CA GLN A 24 -29.91 21.68 -46.62
C GLN A 24 -30.93 21.40 -47.72
N ARG A 25 -31.60 20.24 -47.70
CA ARG A 25 -32.62 19.88 -48.71
C ARG A 25 -33.82 20.80 -48.65
N ILE A 26 -34.29 21.14 -47.45
CA ILE A 26 -35.37 22.11 -47.26
C ILE A 26 -34.96 23.48 -47.81
N ALA A 27 -33.75 23.95 -47.51
CA ALA A 27 -33.26 25.25 -48.01
C ALA A 27 -33.19 25.31 -49.55
N VAL A 28 -32.83 24.21 -50.21
CA VAL A 28 -32.75 24.13 -51.68
C VAL A 28 -34.12 24.24 -52.35
N LEU A 29 -35.22 23.94 -51.65
CA LEU A 29 -36.58 24.12 -52.20
C LEU A 29 -36.92 25.59 -52.45
N ARG A 30 -36.20 26.54 -51.82
CA ARG A 30 -36.45 27.99 -51.93
C ARG A 30 -37.93 28.32 -51.68
N GLU A 31 -38.46 27.80 -50.59
CA GLU A 31 -39.87 27.93 -50.27
C GLU A 31 -40.26 29.40 -50.05
N GLU A 32 -41.37 29.79 -50.67
CA GLU A 32 -42.07 31.03 -50.40
C GLU A 32 -43.42 30.72 -49.76
N ARG A 33 -43.98 31.69 -49.03
CA ARG A 33 -45.31 31.53 -48.45
C ARG A 33 -46.35 31.58 -49.55
N PHE A 34 -47.22 30.57 -49.59
CA PHE A 34 -48.33 30.51 -50.52
C PHE A 34 -49.65 30.76 -49.77
N GLU A 35 -50.36 31.84 -50.11
CA GLU A 35 -51.67 32.19 -49.54
C GLU A 35 -51.72 32.16 -48.00
N GLY A 36 -50.63 32.55 -47.33
CA GLY A 36 -50.52 32.53 -45.87
C GLY A 36 -50.40 31.13 -45.24
N ARG A 37 -50.21 30.08 -46.04
CA ARG A 37 -49.96 28.71 -45.55
C ARG A 37 -48.53 28.56 -45.04
N GLN A 38 -48.37 27.64 -44.08
CA GLN A 38 -47.08 27.29 -43.49
C GLN A 38 -46.14 26.67 -44.53
N THR A 39 -44.85 27.02 -44.50
CA THR A 39 -43.83 26.35 -45.32
C THR A 39 -43.41 25.01 -44.71
N PHE A 40 -42.82 24.11 -45.51
CA PHE A 40 -42.31 22.86 -44.95
C PHE A 40 -41.18 23.11 -43.94
N ALA A 41 -40.34 24.14 -44.16
CA ALA A 41 -39.34 24.58 -43.21
C ALA A 41 -39.93 24.95 -41.85
N GLU A 42 -41.01 25.75 -41.81
CA GLU A 42 -41.68 26.13 -40.57
C GLU A 42 -42.31 24.92 -39.87
N PHE A 43 -42.86 23.97 -40.62
CA PHE A 43 -43.39 22.72 -40.08
C PHE A 43 -42.27 21.88 -39.44
N MET A 44 -41.16 21.70 -40.16
CA MET A 44 -40.01 20.92 -39.71
C MET A 44 -39.33 21.57 -38.51
N MET A 45 -39.18 22.89 -38.47
CA MET A 45 -38.65 23.60 -37.30
C MET A 45 -39.47 23.31 -36.03
N ARG A 46 -40.80 23.18 -36.14
CA ARG A 46 -41.67 22.89 -34.98
C ARG A 46 -41.71 21.41 -34.63
N ARG A 47 -41.57 20.51 -35.60
CA ARG A 47 -41.81 19.06 -35.38
C ARG A 47 -40.54 18.21 -35.33
N TYR A 48 -39.49 18.60 -36.05
CA TYR A 48 -38.23 17.88 -36.17
C TYR A 48 -37.16 18.43 -35.21
N ASP A 49 -36.93 19.75 -35.18
CA ASP A 49 -35.88 20.34 -34.35
C ASP A 49 -35.97 20.00 -32.85
N PRO A 50 -37.17 19.93 -32.22
CA PRO A 50 -37.26 19.52 -30.81
C PRO A 50 -36.71 18.10 -30.57
N ALA A 51 -36.90 17.17 -31.51
CA ALA A 51 -36.36 15.82 -31.41
C ALA A 51 -34.82 15.86 -31.50
N MET A 52 -34.27 16.64 -32.42
CA MET A 52 -32.83 16.80 -32.58
C MET A 52 -32.17 17.49 -31.37
N ARG A 53 -32.84 18.47 -30.76
CA ARG A 53 -32.42 19.06 -29.47
C ARG A 53 -32.35 18.03 -28.35
N THR A 54 -33.32 17.11 -28.30
CA THR A 54 -33.31 16.00 -27.33
C THR A 54 -32.11 15.09 -27.56
N VAL A 55 -31.84 14.70 -28.81
CA VAL A 55 -30.68 13.87 -29.16
C VAL A 55 -29.36 14.51 -28.71
N ARG A 56 -29.17 15.81 -28.98
CA ARG A 56 -27.97 16.56 -28.55
C ARG A 56 -27.86 16.61 -27.03
N ALA A 57 -28.94 16.95 -26.32
CA ALA A 57 -28.96 16.98 -24.86
C ALA A 57 -28.64 15.61 -24.25
N THR A 58 -29.14 14.51 -24.84
CA THR A 58 -28.82 13.15 -24.39
C THR A 58 -27.35 12.81 -24.59
N LYS A 59 -26.76 13.18 -25.74
CA LYS A 59 -25.32 13.01 -26.01
C LYS A 59 -24.48 13.73 -24.96
N ASP A 60 -24.78 14.99 -24.68
CA ASP A 60 -24.03 15.81 -23.73
C ASP A 60 -24.17 15.26 -22.30
N ARG A 61 -25.38 14.84 -21.92
CA ARG A 61 -25.62 14.20 -20.62
C ARG A 61 -24.85 12.90 -20.46
N LEU A 62 -24.78 12.08 -21.51
CA LEU A 62 -24.03 10.82 -21.49
C LEU A 62 -22.52 11.08 -21.35
N ALA A 63 -21.98 12.06 -22.09
CA ALA A 63 -20.58 12.47 -21.98
C ALA A 63 -20.25 12.98 -20.57
N ALA A 64 -21.08 13.87 -20.01
CA ALA A 64 -20.90 14.38 -18.66
C ALA A 64 -21.04 13.29 -17.57
N MET A 65 -21.81 12.23 -17.83
CA MET A 65 -21.92 11.09 -16.91
C MET A 65 -20.68 10.20 -16.97
N ALA A 66 -20.15 9.93 -18.16
CA ALA A 66 -18.90 9.18 -18.34
C ALA A 66 -17.73 9.88 -17.63
N ASP A 67 -17.63 11.19 -17.82
CA ASP A 67 -16.62 12.03 -17.19
C ASP A 67 -16.72 12.05 -15.64
N ARG A 68 -17.94 12.13 -15.08
CA ARG A 68 -18.15 11.96 -13.63
C ARG A 68 -17.78 10.58 -13.13
N ALA A 69 -18.10 9.53 -13.89
CA ALA A 69 -17.77 8.15 -13.52
C ALA A 69 -16.25 7.91 -13.50
N MET A 70 -15.53 8.45 -14.48
CA MET A 70 -14.05 8.40 -14.50
C MET A 70 -13.46 9.08 -13.27
N ARG A 71 -13.89 10.31 -12.96
CA ARG A 71 -13.42 11.02 -11.75
C ARG A 71 -13.74 10.26 -10.47
N ALA A 72 -14.94 9.69 -10.35
CA ALA A 72 -15.30 8.88 -9.18
C ALA A 72 -14.41 7.64 -9.04
N GLY A 73 -14.06 7.00 -10.17
CA GLY A 73 -13.11 5.89 -10.21
C GLY A 73 -11.72 6.27 -9.71
N GLU A 74 -11.18 7.40 -10.18
CA GLU A 74 -9.87 7.91 -9.74
C GLU A 74 -9.83 8.27 -8.25
N LEU A 75 -10.90 8.89 -7.74
CA LEU A 75 -11.01 9.18 -6.31
C LEU A 75 -11.09 7.90 -5.46
N LEU A 76 -11.84 6.89 -5.92
CA LEU A 76 -11.92 5.61 -5.22
C LEU A 76 -10.55 4.90 -5.21
N ARG A 77 -9.85 4.90 -6.35
CA ARG A 77 -8.50 4.37 -6.45
C ARG A 77 -7.55 5.06 -5.48
N THR A 78 -7.56 6.39 -5.46
CA THR A 78 -6.76 7.19 -4.53
C THR A 78 -7.08 6.84 -3.08
N ARG A 79 -8.37 6.70 -2.73
CA ARG A 79 -8.79 6.29 -1.39
C ARG A 79 -8.25 4.92 -0.99
N VAL A 80 -8.33 3.94 -1.88
CA VAL A 80 -7.78 2.59 -1.65
C VAL A 80 -6.26 2.64 -1.46
N ASP A 81 -5.55 3.43 -2.25
CA ASP A 81 -4.09 3.55 -2.16
C ASP A 81 -3.65 4.23 -0.85
N VAL A 82 -4.39 5.25 -0.39
CA VAL A 82 -4.16 5.89 0.92
C VAL A 82 -4.44 4.92 2.07
N GLU A 83 -5.53 4.15 2.00
CA GLU A 83 -5.88 3.17 3.03
C GLU A 83 -4.83 2.05 3.13
N ARG A 84 -4.35 1.54 1.99
CA ARG A 84 -3.23 0.58 1.93
C ARG A 84 -1.94 1.16 2.52
N SER A 85 -1.65 2.43 2.23
CA SER A 85 -0.46 3.10 2.77
C SER A 85 -0.54 3.23 4.29
N ALA A 86 -1.71 3.59 4.83
CA ALA A 86 -1.94 3.63 6.27
C ALA A 86 -1.83 2.25 6.93
N GLN A 87 -2.36 1.19 6.30
CA GLN A 87 -2.22 -0.19 6.78
C GLN A 87 -0.75 -0.63 6.80
N ASN A 88 0.02 -0.35 5.75
CA ASN A 88 1.45 -0.65 5.70
C ASN A 88 2.23 0.09 6.80
N GLN A 89 1.94 1.37 7.00
CA GLN A 89 2.56 2.15 8.08
C GLN A 89 2.27 1.53 9.46
N ALA A 90 1.03 1.15 9.73
CA ALA A 90 0.66 0.49 10.99
C ALA A 90 1.34 -0.87 11.15
N LEU A 91 1.50 -1.63 10.06
CA LEU A 91 2.21 -2.90 10.08
C LEU A 91 3.68 -2.70 10.44
N LEU A 92 4.37 -1.75 9.80
CA LEU A 92 5.76 -1.40 10.08
C LEU A 92 5.93 -0.97 11.55
N GLU A 93 5.05 -0.11 12.06
CA GLU A 93 5.10 0.30 13.46
C GLU A 93 4.93 -0.89 14.43
N SER A 94 4.06 -1.84 14.08
CA SER A 94 3.90 -3.08 14.86
C SER A 94 5.14 -3.98 14.78
N MET A 95 5.82 -4.00 13.64
CA MET A 95 7.07 -4.75 13.45
C MET A 95 8.19 -4.16 14.28
N ASP A 96 8.34 -2.83 14.29
CA ASP A 96 9.35 -2.13 15.09
C ASP A 96 9.15 -2.40 16.59
N LYS A 97 7.90 -2.34 17.08
CA LYS A 97 7.57 -2.68 18.46
C LYS A 97 7.94 -4.13 18.81
N ARG A 98 7.63 -5.07 17.92
CA ARG A 98 8.00 -6.49 18.10
C ARG A 98 9.51 -6.68 18.07
N ALA A 99 10.22 -5.99 17.17
CA ALA A 99 11.68 -6.05 17.07
C ALA A 99 12.35 -5.51 18.35
N ASP A 100 11.89 -4.37 18.90
CA ASP A 100 12.42 -3.85 20.17
C ASP A 100 12.18 -4.83 21.32
N LEU A 101 10.99 -5.44 21.39
CA LEU A 101 10.70 -6.46 22.40
C LEU A 101 11.58 -7.70 22.24
N GLN A 102 11.80 -8.17 21.01
CA GLN A 102 12.70 -9.28 20.72
C GLN A 102 14.14 -8.96 21.13
N LEU A 103 14.63 -7.74 20.85
CA LEU A 103 15.95 -7.28 21.28
C LEU A 103 16.07 -7.25 22.81
N ARG A 104 15.03 -6.81 23.53
CA ARG A 104 14.99 -6.84 25.00
C ARG A 104 15.03 -8.27 25.53
N LEU A 105 14.19 -9.15 25.00
CA LEU A 105 14.16 -10.56 25.39
C LEU A 105 15.50 -11.25 25.11
N GLN A 106 16.10 -10.98 23.96
CA GLN A 106 17.43 -11.49 23.62
C GLN A 106 18.48 -10.99 24.63
N LYS A 107 18.52 -9.69 24.93
CA LYS A 107 19.42 -9.14 25.97
C LYS A 107 19.19 -9.78 27.34
N THR A 108 17.94 -10.10 27.71
CA THR A 108 17.66 -10.80 28.99
C THR A 108 18.17 -12.24 28.99
N VAL A 109 17.98 -12.99 27.91
CA VAL A 109 18.48 -14.37 27.78
C VAL A 109 20.02 -14.39 27.75
N GLU A 110 20.61 -13.43 27.06
CA GLU A 110 22.06 -13.25 27.04
C GLU A 110 22.64 -12.86 28.40
N GLY A 111 21.89 -12.16 29.27
CA GLY A 111 22.30 -11.90 30.65
C GLY A 111 22.34 -13.17 31.49
N LEU A 112 21.30 -14.00 31.38
CA LEU A 112 21.20 -15.27 32.08
C LEU A 112 22.26 -16.28 31.61
N SER A 113 22.61 -16.28 30.31
CA SER A 113 23.62 -17.20 29.78
C SER A 113 25.01 -16.94 30.36
N VAL A 114 25.37 -15.69 30.71
CA VAL A 114 26.64 -15.40 31.40
C VAL A 114 26.72 -16.12 32.73
N VAL A 115 25.62 -16.15 33.50
CA VAL A 115 25.57 -16.85 34.79
C VAL A 115 25.76 -18.36 34.59
N ALA A 116 25.03 -18.95 33.64
CA ALA A 116 25.14 -20.38 33.34
C ALA A 116 26.55 -20.75 32.85
N ILE A 117 27.11 -20.01 31.88
CA ILE A 117 28.46 -20.25 31.35
C ILE A 117 29.51 -20.08 32.47
N SER A 118 29.37 -19.06 33.32
CA SER A 118 30.30 -18.83 34.43
C SER A 118 30.29 -19.99 35.42
N TYR A 119 29.13 -20.52 35.78
CA TYR A 119 29.02 -21.68 36.68
C TYR A 119 29.73 -22.92 36.10
N TYR A 120 29.48 -23.23 34.83
CA TYR A 120 30.14 -24.35 34.15
C TYR A 120 31.65 -24.13 34.00
N ALA A 121 32.08 -22.91 33.67
CA ALA A 121 33.49 -22.57 33.52
C ALA A 121 34.25 -22.69 34.85
N VAL A 122 33.68 -22.22 35.96
CA VAL A 122 34.28 -22.37 37.30
C VAL A 122 34.36 -23.84 37.68
N SER A 123 33.31 -24.62 37.41
CA SER A 123 33.30 -26.06 37.69
C SER A 123 34.38 -26.79 36.90
N LEU A 124 34.53 -26.49 35.61
CA LEU A 124 35.53 -27.08 34.73
C LEU A 124 36.96 -26.67 35.13
N ALA A 125 37.18 -25.40 35.44
CA ALA A 125 38.46 -24.90 35.95
C ALA A 125 38.83 -25.58 37.27
N GLY A 126 37.86 -25.78 38.18
CA GLY A 126 38.04 -26.57 39.38
C GLY A 126 38.55 -27.97 39.07
N TYR A 127 37.87 -28.71 38.18
CA TYR A 127 38.29 -30.05 37.76
C TYR A 127 39.71 -30.12 37.19
N LEU A 128 40.13 -29.10 36.45
CA LEU A 128 41.49 -29.02 35.91
C LEU A 128 42.54 -28.69 36.97
N LEU A 129 42.20 -27.88 37.96
CA LEU A 129 43.12 -27.41 38.99
C LEU A 129 43.27 -28.40 40.16
N TYR A 130 42.26 -29.24 40.44
CA TYR A 130 42.31 -30.18 41.56
C TYR A 130 43.54 -31.10 41.57
N PRO A 131 43.92 -31.79 40.48
CA PRO A 131 45.07 -32.70 40.51
C PRO A 131 46.38 -31.99 40.86
N LEU A 132 46.52 -30.72 40.46
CA LEU A 132 47.67 -29.88 40.77
C LEU A 132 47.63 -29.37 42.21
N ALA A 133 46.44 -29.02 42.71
CA ALA A 133 46.22 -28.55 44.08
C ALA A 133 46.45 -29.65 45.12
N ASP A 134 45.98 -30.87 44.84
CA ASP A 134 46.19 -32.04 45.68
C ASP A 134 47.69 -32.38 45.80
N ALA A 135 48.46 -32.21 44.71
CA ALA A 135 49.92 -32.35 44.72
C ALA A 135 50.64 -31.24 45.53
N LEU A 136 50.02 -30.07 45.70
CA LEU A 136 50.54 -28.93 46.46
C LEU A 136 49.99 -28.86 47.90
N GLY A 137 49.15 -29.82 48.32
CA GLY A 137 48.55 -29.87 49.66
C GLY A 137 47.51 -28.79 49.94
N VAL A 138 46.95 -28.15 48.91
CA VAL A 138 45.99 -27.04 49.05
C VAL A 138 44.57 -27.58 49.08
N SER A 139 43.74 -27.06 50.00
CA SER A 139 42.35 -27.54 50.13
C SER A 139 41.52 -27.24 48.88
N LYS A 140 40.64 -28.19 48.52
CA LYS A 140 39.66 -28.09 47.43
C LYS A 140 38.85 -26.79 47.47
N GLY A 141 38.42 -26.34 48.66
CA GLY A 141 37.65 -25.12 48.83
C GLY A 141 38.46 -23.84 48.58
N SER A 142 39.74 -23.84 48.94
CA SER A 142 40.64 -22.69 48.72
C SER A 142 40.92 -22.49 47.23
N VAL A 143 41.10 -23.58 46.48
CA VAL A 143 41.40 -23.54 45.04
C VAL A 143 40.18 -23.08 44.23
N THR A 144 38.99 -23.58 44.54
CA THR A 144 37.77 -23.11 43.88
C THR A 144 37.46 -21.66 44.20
N ALA A 145 37.61 -21.23 45.45
CA ALA A 145 37.42 -19.82 45.83
C ALA A 145 38.40 -18.90 45.07
N ALA A 146 39.67 -19.29 44.97
CA ALA A 146 40.69 -18.53 44.25
C ALA A 146 40.44 -18.49 42.72
N ALA A 147 39.95 -19.59 42.13
CA ALA A 147 39.67 -19.67 40.69
C ALA A 147 38.36 -18.98 40.28
N THR A 148 37.41 -18.82 41.20
CA THR A 148 36.07 -18.29 40.88
C THR A 148 36.12 -16.87 40.33
N LEU A 149 36.79 -15.94 41.02
CA LEU A 149 36.86 -14.53 40.60
C LEU A 149 37.57 -14.33 39.24
N PRO A 150 38.75 -14.93 38.98
CA PRO A 150 39.42 -14.84 37.67
C PRO A 150 38.59 -15.42 36.53
N VAL A 151 37.96 -16.58 36.74
CA VAL A 151 37.17 -17.25 35.70
C VAL A 151 35.93 -16.44 35.36
N ILE A 152 35.20 -15.91 36.35
CA ILE A 152 34.04 -15.04 36.12
C ILE A 152 34.46 -13.77 35.36
N ALA A 153 35.57 -13.13 35.77
CA ALA A 153 36.07 -11.93 35.10
C ALA A 153 36.46 -12.20 33.63
N LEU A 154 37.09 -13.35 33.37
CA LEU A 154 37.50 -13.76 32.02
C LEU A 154 36.29 -14.08 31.14
N VAL A 155 35.30 -14.81 31.66
CA VAL A 155 34.05 -15.11 30.94
C VAL A 155 33.31 -13.81 30.63
N TRP A 156 33.16 -12.92 31.60
CA TRP A 156 32.52 -11.63 31.41
C TRP A 156 33.23 -10.78 30.35
N TRP A 157 34.56 -10.69 30.41
CA TRP A 157 35.36 -9.97 29.42
C TRP A 157 35.25 -10.57 28.02
N MET A 158 35.29 -11.90 27.89
CA MET A 158 35.11 -12.59 26.61
C MET A 158 33.73 -12.30 26.01
N VAL A 159 32.66 -12.42 26.80
CA VAL A 159 31.30 -12.15 26.34
C VAL A 159 31.16 -10.69 25.92
N GLN A 160 31.67 -9.73 26.70
CA GLN A 160 31.66 -8.32 26.31
C GLN A 160 32.44 -8.07 25.01
N ARG A 161 33.58 -8.72 24.83
CA ARG A 161 34.40 -8.57 23.62
C ARG A 161 33.70 -9.12 22.37
N ILE A 162 32.99 -10.23 22.50
CA ILE A 162 32.18 -10.80 21.41
C ILE A 162 31.02 -9.85 21.06
N ARG A 163 30.34 -9.29 22.07
CA ARG A 163 29.26 -8.32 21.86
C ARG A 163 29.73 -7.08 21.11
N LYS A 164 30.89 -6.51 21.45
CA LYS A 164 31.47 -5.34 20.76
C LYS A 164 31.89 -5.60 19.30
N LYS A 165 31.93 -6.86 18.85
CA LYS A 165 32.27 -7.23 17.47
C LYS A 165 31.05 -7.58 16.61
N LEU A 166 29.93 -7.95 17.25
CA LEU A 166 28.70 -8.40 16.57
C LEU A 166 27.62 -7.32 16.51
N HIS A 167 27.69 -6.31 17.38
CA HIS A 167 26.89 -5.09 17.34
C HIS A 167 27.75 -3.92 16.89
#